data_AF-A0A915Z669-F1
#
_entry.id   AF-A0A915Z669-F1
#
_cell.length_a   1.000
_cell.length_b   1.000
_cell.length_c   1.000
_cell.angle_alpha   90.00
_cell.angle_beta   90.00
_cell.angle_gamma   90.00
#
_symmetry.space_group_name_H-M   'P 1'
#
loop_
_entity.id
_entity.type
_entity.pdbx_description
1 polymer ?
#
loop_
_entity_poly.entity_id
_entity_poly.type
_entity_poly.pdbx_seq_one_letter_code
_entity_poly.pdbx_strand_id
1 'polypeptide(L)'
;MARSTLIHVPAHGSREMLIIMGSLTTCDPGDIYDTIDSLVSENIRVSVVGLAAEVQICKLMCKKTKGTYGVVLNEAHFKDLLFEIIPPPPVSAAQNKAELVIMGFPSSVTDSMPSLCACHSKPTTSGYICARCNSKICDLPTDCPVCELTLVSSPHLARSYHHLFPIDNFVEVPWNSAFATHCFSCQMPFPNPTSTSLGARVAPDTSGRYKCNKCNQYFCIDCDVFVHEVIHNCPGCLATTSSH
;
A
#
# COMPACT_ATOMS: atom_id res chain seq x y z
N MET A 1 8.97 14.42 20.27
CA MET A 1 9.26 12.97 20.25
C MET A 1 9.20 12.41 18.83
N ALA A 2 8.06 12.44 18.13
CA ALA A 2 7.99 11.89 16.77
C ALA A 2 9.01 12.54 15.80
N ARG A 3 9.14 13.87 15.85
CA ARG A 3 10.15 14.62 15.09
C ARG A 3 11.56 14.09 15.30
N SER A 4 11.99 13.90 16.56
CA SER A 4 13.35 13.41 16.87
C SER A 4 13.62 12.00 16.34
N THR A 5 12.60 11.15 16.28
CA THR A 5 12.71 9.81 15.68
C THR A 5 12.87 9.88 14.16
N LEU A 6 12.13 10.79 13.51
CA LEU A 6 12.13 10.94 12.04
C LEU A 6 13.37 11.66 11.48
N ILE A 7 14.16 12.34 12.32
CA ILE A 7 15.41 13.00 11.90
C ILE A 7 16.42 12.00 11.31
N HIS A 8 16.45 10.77 11.84
CA HIS A 8 17.34 9.73 11.35
C HIS A 8 16.91 9.13 10.00
N VAL A 9 15.68 9.40 9.57
CA VAL A 9 15.20 8.92 8.27
C VAL A 9 15.91 9.70 7.16
N PRO A 10 16.57 9.00 6.21
CA PRO A 10 17.26 9.64 5.10
C PRO A 10 16.36 10.57 4.29
N ALA A 11 16.97 11.53 3.59
CA ALA A 11 16.23 12.53 2.82
C ALA A 11 15.39 11.95 1.66
N HIS A 12 15.74 10.75 1.17
CA HIS A 12 14.98 10.06 0.12
C HIS A 12 13.72 9.35 0.64
N GLY A 13 13.60 9.14 1.95
CA GLY A 13 12.42 8.53 2.57
C GLY A 13 11.30 9.55 2.76
N SER A 14 10.04 9.13 2.62
CA SER A 14 8.92 9.94 3.08
C SER A 14 8.87 9.93 4.61
N ARG A 15 8.65 11.10 5.20
CA ARG A 15 8.48 11.27 6.64
C ARG A 15 7.02 11.53 6.91
N GLU A 16 6.34 10.56 7.48
CA GLU A 16 4.89 10.58 7.66
C GLU A 16 4.52 10.32 9.12
N MET A 17 3.51 11.03 9.60
CA MET A 17 2.96 10.90 10.93
C MET A 17 1.45 10.74 10.86
N LEU A 18 0.93 9.64 11.42
CA LEU A 18 -0.50 9.43 11.62
C LEU A 18 -0.85 9.64 13.08
N ILE A 19 -1.80 10.54 13.35
CA ILE A 19 -2.31 10.82 14.70
C ILE A 19 -3.76 10.40 14.77
N ILE A 20 -4.08 9.45 15.65
CA ILE A 20 -5.46 9.09 15.97
C ILE A 20 -5.84 9.85 17.23
N MET A 21 -6.70 10.86 17.10
CA MET A 21 -7.03 11.76 18.19
C MET A 21 -8.47 11.56 18.68
N GLY A 22 -8.60 11.05 19.90
CA GLY A 22 -9.89 10.85 20.55
C GLY A 22 -10.42 12.04 21.35
N SER A 23 -9.54 12.99 21.69
CA SER A 23 -9.88 14.18 22.48
C SER A 23 -10.13 15.39 21.58
N LEU A 24 -11.00 16.30 22.02
CA LEU A 24 -11.21 17.61 21.38
C LEU A 24 -10.26 18.68 21.92
N THR A 25 -9.58 18.40 23.03
CA THR A 25 -8.63 19.30 23.68
C THR A 25 -7.26 18.65 23.76
N THR A 26 -6.23 19.45 23.50
CA THR A 26 -4.81 19.12 23.71
C THR A 26 -4.23 20.08 24.73
N CYS A 27 -3.29 19.60 25.54
CA CYS A 27 -2.62 20.37 26.58
C CYS A 27 -1.13 20.43 26.27
N ASP A 28 -0.76 21.31 25.35
CA ASP A 28 0.63 21.49 24.91
C ASP A 28 1.36 22.51 25.81
N PRO A 29 2.60 22.22 26.25
CA PRO A 29 3.33 23.11 27.16
C PRO A 29 3.89 24.38 26.50
N GLY A 30 3.93 24.44 25.16
CA GLY A 30 4.45 25.56 24.38
C GLY A 30 3.59 25.87 23.17
N ASP A 31 4.04 26.79 22.32
CA ASP A 31 3.29 27.15 21.12
C ASP A 31 3.34 26.04 20.05
N ILE A 32 2.15 25.56 19.67
CA ILE A 32 2.00 24.55 18.63
C ILE A 32 2.30 25.10 17.24
N TYR A 33 2.14 26.41 17.01
CA TYR A 33 2.41 27.00 15.70
C TYR A 33 3.90 26.91 15.32
N ASP A 34 4.80 27.14 16.28
CA ASP A 34 6.24 26.96 16.10
C ASP A 34 6.59 25.50 15.75
N THR A 35 5.88 24.56 16.37
CA THR A 35 6.04 23.13 16.09
C THR A 35 5.56 22.80 14.67
N ILE A 36 4.41 23.34 14.25
CA ILE A 36 3.88 23.14 12.89
C ILE A 36 4.86 23.71 11.85
N ASP A 37 5.42 24.89 12.09
CA ASP A 37 6.38 25.49 11.15
C ASP A 37 7.70 24.69 11.10
N SER A 38 8.12 24.10 12.22
CA SER A 38 9.24 23.15 12.25
C SER A 38 8.95 21.86 11.48
N LEU A 39 7.72 21.34 11.54
CA LEU A 39 7.33 20.15 10.78
C LEU A 39 7.33 20.42 9.26
N VAL A 40 6.89 21.61 8.86
CA VAL A 40 6.90 22.05 7.46
C VAL A 40 8.33 22.21 6.95
N SER A 41 9.23 22.80 7.73
CA SER A 41 10.63 22.99 7.33
C SER A 41 11.39 21.67 7.16
N GLU A 42 11.04 20.65 7.95
CA GLU A 42 11.61 19.30 7.88
C GLU A 42 10.91 18.37 6.87
N ASN A 43 9.93 18.89 6.11
CA ASN A 43 9.08 18.15 5.15
C ASN A 43 8.40 16.90 5.76
N ILE A 44 7.89 17.02 6.99
CA ILE A 44 7.13 15.95 7.64
C ILE A 44 5.65 16.12 7.33
N ARG A 45 5.04 15.09 6.71
CA ARG A 45 3.61 15.05 6.41
C ARG A 45 2.84 14.53 7.62
N VAL A 46 1.83 15.25 8.08
CA VAL A 46 1.01 14.85 9.23
C VAL A 46 -0.45 14.65 8.82
N SER A 47 -0.94 13.42 8.97
CA SER A 47 -2.35 13.07 8.82
C SER A 47 -2.98 12.80 10.19
N VAL A 48 -4.22 13.25 10.38
CA VAL A 48 -4.93 13.11 11.66
C VAL A 48 -6.31 12.52 11.41
N VAL A 49 -6.66 11.52 12.21
CA VAL A 49 -8.00 10.94 12.29
C VAL A 49 -8.60 11.35 13.64
N GLY A 50 -9.52 12.30 13.62
CA GLY A 50 -10.21 12.81 14.80
C GLY A 50 -11.50 12.04 15.11
N LEU A 51 -11.78 11.80 16.39
CA LEU A 51 -13.06 11.26 16.83
C LEU A 51 -14.07 12.39 17.09
N ALA A 52 -15.32 12.16 16.68
CA ALA A 52 -16.50 12.99 16.93
C ALA A 52 -16.54 14.38 16.26
N ALA A 53 -15.54 15.23 16.46
CA ALA A 53 -15.57 16.60 15.94
C ALA A 53 -14.22 17.07 15.38
N GLU A 54 -14.31 18.09 14.52
CA GLU A 54 -13.14 18.72 13.91
C GLU A 54 -12.46 19.70 14.87
N VAL A 55 -11.14 19.54 15.03
CA VAL A 55 -10.29 20.49 15.78
C VAL A 55 -9.54 21.38 14.80
N GLN A 56 -9.78 22.69 14.88
CA GLN A 56 -9.24 23.69 13.95
C GLN A 56 -7.71 23.65 13.83
N ILE A 57 -7.01 23.46 14.95
CA ILE A 57 -5.54 23.38 14.97
C ILE A 57 -5.04 22.17 14.18
N CYS A 58 -5.69 21.01 14.32
CA CYS A 58 -5.32 19.81 13.59
C CYS A 58 -5.60 19.94 12.09
N LYS A 59 -6.73 20.55 11.70
CA LYS A 59 -7.03 20.87 10.30
C LYS A 59 -5.94 21.76 9.70
N LEU A 60 -5.53 22.81 10.43
CA LEU A 60 -4.48 23.72 10.00
C LEU A 60 -3.13 23.02 9.85
N MET A 61 -2.76 22.16 10.81
CA MET A 61 -1.53 21.36 10.78
C MET A 61 -1.51 20.43 9.57
N CYS A 62 -2.57 19.65 9.31
CA CYS A 62 -2.66 18.77 8.15
C CYS A 62 -2.56 19.57 6.84
N LYS A 63 -3.25 20.71 6.76
CA LYS A 63 -3.20 21.59 5.58
C LYS A 63 -1.80 22.14 5.32
N LYS A 64 -1.10 22.61 6.35
CA LYS A 64 0.27 23.13 6.24
C LYS A 64 1.28 22.04 5.86
N THR A 65 1.14 20.84 6.43
CA THR A 65 2.06 19.71 6.20
C THR A 65 1.69 18.82 5.00
N LYS A 66 0.69 19.23 4.19
CA LYS A 66 0.18 18.47 3.03
C LYS A 66 -0.33 17.06 3.38
N GLY A 67 -0.82 16.88 4.60
CA GLY A 67 -1.49 15.66 5.05
C GLY A 67 -3.01 15.73 4.95
N THR A 68 -3.67 14.70 5.46
CA THR A 68 -5.14 14.52 5.42
C THR A 68 -5.73 14.60 6.82
N TYR A 69 -6.89 15.25 6.95
CA TYR A 69 -7.66 15.33 8.19
C TYR A 69 -9.03 14.68 7.99
N GLY A 70 -9.35 13.65 8.76
CA GLY A 70 -10.63 12.94 8.69
C GLY A 70 -11.31 12.90 10.05
N VAL A 71 -12.64 13.08 10.08
CA VAL A 71 -13.45 12.93 11.30
C VAL A 71 -14.27 11.65 11.20
N VAL A 72 -14.10 10.78 12.21
CA VAL A 72 -14.79 9.50 12.29
C VAL A 72 -16.28 9.71 12.58
N LEU A 73 -17.13 9.08 11.76
CA LEU A 73 -18.59 9.09 11.93
C LEU A 73 -19.10 7.78 12.55
N ASN A 74 -18.51 6.67 12.12
CA ASN A 74 -18.83 5.31 12.57
C ASN A 74 -17.59 4.40 12.39
N GLU A 75 -17.69 3.15 12.82
CA GLU A 75 -16.58 2.19 12.75
C GLU A 75 -16.12 1.89 11.31
N ALA A 76 -17.06 1.81 10.36
CA ALA A 76 -16.73 1.59 8.96
C ALA A 76 -15.93 2.76 8.38
N HIS A 77 -16.39 3.99 8.60
CA HIS A 77 -15.69 5.20 8.17
C HIS A 77 -14.32 5.35 8.82
N PHE A 78 -14.15 4.91 10.07
CA PHE A 78 -12.81 4.84 10.68
C PHE A 78 -11.86 3.93 9.90
N LYS A 79 -12.34 2.74 9.52
CA LYS A 79 -11.56 1.80 8.70
C LYS A 79 -11.24 2.40 7.32
N ASP A 80 -12.20 3.07 6.70
CA ASP A 80 -12.00 3.74 5.41
C ASP A 80 -10.93 4.84 5.50
N LEU A 81 -10.97 5.69 6.53
CA LEU A 81 -9.96 6.73 6.77
C LEU A 81 -8.56 6.16 7.04
N LEU A 82 -8.46 5.00 7.69
CA LEU A 82 -7.18 4.32 7.86
C LEU A 82 -6.68 3.70 6.55
N PHE A 83 -7.59 3.13 5.76
CA PHE A 83 -7.27 2.51 4.48
C PHE A 83 -6.86 3.52 3.42
N GLU A 84 -7.36 4.76 3.48
CA GLU A 84 -6.90 5.85 2.62
C GLU A 84 -5.40 6.18 2.80
N ILE A 85 -4.84 5.89 3.97
CA ILE A 85 -3.44 6.19 4.34
C ILE A 85 -2.48 5.04 3.98
N ILE A 86 -2.99 3.82 3.76
CA ILE A 86 -2.18 2.66 3.37
C ILE A 86 -1.42 2.88 2.05
N PRO A 87 -2.04 3.33 0.95
CA PRO A 87 -1.31 3.53 -0.29
C PRO A 87 -0.29 4.66 -0.13
N PRO A 88 0.95 4.48 -0.63
CA PRO A 88 1.98 5.50 -0.51
C PRO A 88 1.51 6.78 -1.22
N PRO A 89 1.60 7.95 -0.56
CA PRO A 89 1.09 9.17 -1.14
C PRO A 89 1.89 9.59 -2.39
N PRO A 90 1.23 10.22 -3.38
CA PRO A 90 1.93 10.72 -4.56
C PRO A 90 2.88 11.84 -4.14
N VAL A 91 4.17 11.64 -4.38
CA VAL A 91 5.19 12.66 -4.15
C VAL A 91 5.38 13.47 -5.43
N SER A 92 5.33 14.81 -5.32
CA SER A 92 5.57 15.67 -6.48
C SER A 92 7.02 15.51 -6.98
N ALA A 93 7.17 15.09 -8.24
CA ALA A 93 8.46 14.84 -8.88
C ALA A 93 9.44 16.03 -8.85
N ALA A 94 8.92 17.27 -8.70
CA ALA A 94 9.72 18.48 -8.64
C ALA A 94 10.53 18.65 -7.34
N GLN A 95 10.22 17.93 -6.26
CA GLN A 95 10.81 18.17 -4.94
C GLN A 95 11.81 17.10 -4.47
N ASN A 96 11.83 15.91 -5.09
CA ASN A 96 12.70 14.82 -4.66
C ASN A 96 13.83 14.54 -5.66
N LYS A 97 15.08 14.67 -5.19
CA LYS A 97 16.23 14.08 -5.86
C LYS A 97 16.10 12.57 -5.71
N ALA A 98 15.83 11.86 -6.81
CA ALA A 98 15.87 10.41 -6.82
C ALA A 98 17.32 9.97 -6.56
N GLU A 99 17.57 9.50 -5.35
CA GLU A 99 18.87 8.99 -4.91
C GLU A 99 18.85 7.47 -4.93
N LEU A 100 19.91 6.86 -5.46
CA LEU A 100 20.05 5.42 -5.45
C LEU A 100 20.53 4.95 -4.08
N VAL A 101 19.73 4.09 -3.45
CA VAL A 101 20.06 3.47 -2.17
C VAL A 101 20.61 2.07 -2.44
N ILE A 102 21.75 1.77 -1.84
CA ILE A 102 22.33 0.42 -1.91
C ILE A 102 21.57 -0.47 -0.93
N MET A 103 20.96 -1.53 -1.45
CA MET A 103 20.25 -2.55 -0.65
C MET A 103 20.93 -3.91 -0.79
N GLY A 104 20.83 -4.74 0.24
CA GLY A 104 21.31 -6.12 0.23
C GLY A 104 20.17 -7.12 0.09
N PHE A 105 20.34 -8.09 -0.80
CA PHE A 105 19.45 -9.25 -0.93
C PHE A 105 20.14 -10.48 -0.32
N PRO A 106 19.92 -10.77 0.97
CA PRO A 106 20.59 -11.88 1.63
C PRO A 106 20.01 -13.24 1.19
N SER A 107 20.85 -14.27 1.22
CA SER A 107 20.40 -15.65 1.01
C SER A 107 19.90 -16.26 2.31
N SER A 108 18.79 -17.01 2.22
CA SER A 108 18.29 -17.83 3.33
C SER A 108 19.19 -19.05 3.50
N VAL A 109 19.61 -19.33 4.73
CA VAL A 109 20.43 -20.48 5.10
C VAL A 109 19.80 -21.23 6.27
N THR A 110 19.96 -22.55 6.24
CA THR A 110 19.56 -23.44 7.33
C THR A 110 20.77 -24.30 7.68
N ASP A 111 21.35 -24.03 8.85
CA ASP A 111 22.52 -24.73 9.35
C ASP A 111 22.11 -25.98 10.15
N SER A 112 22.90 -27.04 10.07
CA SER A 112 22.70 -28.27 10.87
C SER A 112 22.99 -28.07 12.35
N MET A 113 23.90 -27.15 12.67
CA MET A 113 24.23 -26.74 14.03
C MET A 113 23.81 -25.27 14.24
N PRO A 114 23.28 -24.93 15.42
CA PRO A 114 22.85 -23.57 15.70
C PRO A 114 24.06 -22.61 15.73
N SER A 115 23.93 -21.49 15.05
CA SER A 115 24.93 -20.41 15.02
C SER A 115 24.34 -19.11 15.54
N LEU A 116 25.19 -18.21 16.03
CA LEU A 116 24.77 -17.00 16.72
C LEU A 116 24.17 -16.00 15.72
N CYS A 117 22.96 -15.52 16.00
CA CYS A 117 22.38 -14.39 15.27
C CYS A 117 23.00 -13.07 15.73
N ALA A 118 23.44 -12.23 14.79
CA ALA A 118 24.06 -10.94 15.06
C ALA A 118 23.09 -9.90 15.66
N CYS A 119 21.77 -10.07 15.47
CA CYS A 119 20.76 -9.13 15.98
C CYS A 119 20.52 -9.27 17.50
N HIS A 120 20.47 -10.51 17.98
CA HIS A 120 20.00 -10.81 19.34
C HIS A 120 21.01 -11.60 20.16
N SER A 121 22.14 -12.00 19.57
CA SER A 121 23.12 -12.90 20.18
C SER A 121 22.49 -14.19 20.70
N LYS A 122 21.49 -14.72 19.97
CA LYS A 122 20.80 -15.98 20.29
C LYS A 122 21.16 -17.03 19.24
N PRO A 123 21.39 -18.30 19.64
CA PRO A 123 21.63 -19.39 18.71
C PRO A 123 20.37 -19.65 17.87
N THR A 124 20.53 -19.66 16.55
CA THR A 124 19.47 -19.91 15.57
C THR A 124 19.98 -20.90 14.53
N THR A 125 19.13 -21.84 14.10
CA THR A 125 19.46 -22.82 13.06
C THR A 125 19.23 -22.22 11.67
N SER A 126 18.12 -21.51 11.47
CA SER A 126 17.82 -20.75 10.25
C SER A 126 18.19 -19.27 10.38
N GLY A 127 18.41 -18.63 9.24
CA GLY A 127 18.59 -17.18 9.15
C GLY A 127 18.96 -16.74 7.75
N TYR A 128 19.38 -15.49 7.63
CA TYR A 128 19.78 -14.82 6.41
C TYR A 128 21.23 -14.35 6.52
N ILE A 129 22.02 -14.57 5.49
CA ILE A 129 23.42 -14.11 5.45
C ILE A 129 23.50 -12.76 4.75
N CYS A 130 24.00 -11.75 5.48
CA CYS A 130 24.21 -10.41 4.92
C CYS A 130 25.16 -10.48 3.71
N ALA A 131 24.75 -9.93 2.57
CA ALA A 131 25.53 -9.96 1.33
C ALA A 131 26.85 -9.16 1.37
N ARG A 132 27.05 -8.30 2.38
CA ARG A 132 28.25 -7.45 2.52
C ARG A 132 29.24 -7.97 3.56
N CYS A 133 28.77 -8.31 4.76
CA CYS A 133 29.63 -8.69 5.88
C CYS A 133 29.49 -10.16 6.31
N ASN A 134 28.64 -10.94 5.64
CA ASN A 134 28.34 -12.35 5.95
C ASN A 134 27.80 -12.62 7.36
N SER A 135 27.32 -11.60 8.09
CA SER A 135 26.68 -11.79 9.39
C SER A 135 25.33 -12.53 9.23
N LYS A 136 25.03 -13.45 10.15
CA LYS A 136 23.72 -14.13 10.22
C LYS A 136 22.68 -13.26 10.94
N ILE A 137 21.55 -13.07 10.30
CA ILE A 137 20.42 -12.25 10.76
C ILE A 137 19.16 -13.13 10.77
N CYS A 138 18.28 -12.95 11.74
CA CYS A 138 17.13 -13.86 11.90
C CYS A 138 15.91 -13.48 11.05
N ASP A 139 15.75 -12.21 10.68
CA ASP A 139 14.54 -11.73 10.01
C ASP A 139 14.79 -10.59 9.02
N LEU A 140 13.88 -10.43 8.07
CA LEU A 140 13.89 -9.40 7.03
C LEU A 140 12.50 -8.75 6.94
N PRO A 141 12.39 -7.45 6.63
CA PRO A 141 13.46 -6.51 6.32
C PRO A 141 14.12 -5.93 7.58
N THR A 142 15.45 -5.82 7.59
CA THR A 142 16.21 -5.29 8.74
C THR A 142 17.51 -4.64 8.27
N ASP A 143 17.99 -3.61 8.96
CA ASP A 143 19.35 -3.10 8.77
C ASP A 143 20.38 -4.01 9.44
N CYS A 144 21.45 -4.35 8.73
CA CYS A 144 22.48 -5.22 9.27
C CYS A 144 23.20 -4.54 10.47
N PRO A 145 23.28 -5.16 11.65
CA PRO A 145 23.89 -4.54 12.84
C PRO A 145 25.42 -4.40 12.75
N VAL A 146 26.06 -5.00 11.74
CA VAL A 146 27.52 -4.98 11.56
C VAL A 146 27.96 -3.96 10.51
N CYS A 147 27.23 -3.84 9.40
CA CYS A 147 27.63 -3.01 8.26
C CYS A 147 26.58 -1.98 7.82
N GLU A 148 25.47 -1.88 8.56
CA GLU A 148 24.38 -0.92 8.38
C GLU A 148 23.71 -0.97 6.99
N LEU A 149 23.96 -2.04 6.23
CA LEU A 149 23.28 -2.26 4.95
C LEU A 149 21.83 -2.70 5.21
N THR A 150 20.88 -1.99 4.62
CA THR A 150 19.47 -2.37 4.62
C THR A 150 19.29 -3.67 3.84
N LEU A 151 18.81 -4.71 4.53
CA LEU A 151 18.56 -6.02 3.96
C LEU A 151 17.08 -6.21 3.70
N VAL A 152 16.76 -6.53 2.46
CA VAL A 152 15.39 -6.74 1.99
C VAL A 152 15.31 -8.03 1.19
N SER A 153 14.13 -8.64 1.22
CA SER A 153 13.83 -9.82 0.41
C SER A 153 13.23 -9.38 -0.93
N SER A 154 13.61 -10.01 -2.04
CA SER A 154 13.06 -9.65 -3.37
C SER A 154 11.53 -9.72 -3.43
N PRO A 155 10.85 -10.72 -2.82
CA PRO A 155 9.41 -10.74 -2.65
C PRO A 155 8.82 -9.52 -1.92
N HIS A 156 9.54 -8.90 -0.97
CA HIS A 156 9.03 -7.74 -0.24
C HIS A 156 8.95 -6.52 -1.15
N LEU A 157 9.99 -6.28 -1.95
CA LEU A 157 9.95 -5.24 -3.00
C LEU A 157 8.91 -5.59 -4.06
N ALA A 158 8.81 -6.88 -4.42
CA ALA A 158 7.87 -7.31 -5.44
C ALA A 158 6.41 -7.04 -5.05
N ARG A 159 6.09 -7.21 -3.76
CA ARG A 159 4.78 -6.88 -3.23
C ARG A 159 4.45 -5.40 -3.39
N SER A 160 5.40 -4.48 -3.40
CA SER A 160 5.12 -3.04 -3.58
C SER A 160 4.89 -2.64 -5.05
N TYR A 161 5.11 -3.53 -6.04
CA TYR A 161 4.95 -3.18 -7.46
C TYR A 161 3.54 -2.74 -7.83
N HIS A 162 2.50 -3.23 -7.16
CA HIS A 162 1.12 -2.86 -7.48
C HIS A 162 0.81 -1.38 -7.23
N HIS A 163 1.53 -0.74 -6.30
CA HIS A 163 1.42 0.71 -6.10
C HIS A 163 2.17 1.51 -7.18
N LEU A 164 3.22 0.93 -7.77
CA LEU A 164 4.00 1.55 -8.85
C LEU A 164 3.32 1.41 -10.21
N PHE A 165 2.67 0.28 -10.44
CA PHE A 165 2.00 -0.06 -11.69
C PHE A 165 0.61 -0.63 -11.41
N PRO A 166 -0.35 0.22 -10.97
CA PRO A 166 -1.71 -0.23 -10.74
C PRO A 166 -2.34 -0.69 -12.06
N ILE A 167 -3.29 -1.61 -11.95
CA ILE A 167 -4.11 -2.02 -13.09
C ILE A 167 -5.15 -0.95 -13.37
N ASP A 168 -5.39 -0.69 -14.66
CA ASP A 168 -6.48 0.17 -15.10
C ASP A 168 -7.82 -0.51 -14.83
N ASN A 169 -8.75 0.22 -14.22
CA ASN A 169 -10.11 -0.25 -13.97
C ASN A 169 -10.73 -0.83 -15.25
N PHE A 170 -11.39 -1.98 -15.11
CA PHE A 170 -12.08 -2.60 -16.22
C PHE A 170 -13.30 -1.77 -16.62
N VAL A 171 -13.53 -1.69 -17.93
CA VAL A 171 -14.63 -0.89 -18.49
C VAL A 171 -15.87 -1.75 -18.54
N GLU A 172 -16.96 -1.25 -17.94
CA GLU A 172 -18.25 -1.91 -18.01
C GLU A 172 -18.76 -1.99 -19.45
N VAL A 173 -19.19 -3.18 -19.86
CA VAL A 173 -19.63 -3.45 -21.23
C VAL A 173 -21.17 -3.35 -21.30
N PRO A 174 -21.75 -2.52 -22.18
CA PRO A 174 -23.19 -2.49 -22.35
C PRO A 174 -23.69 -3.74 -23.08
N TRP A 175 -24.99 -4.04 -22.94
CA TRP A 175 -25.64 -5.20 -23.57
C TRP A 175 -25.40 -5.31 -25.08
N ASN A 176 -25.30 -4.19 -25.79
CA ASN A 176 -25.06 -4.14 -27.25
C ASN A 176 -23.74 -4.78 -27.68
N SER A 177 -22.76 -4.85 -26.77
CA SER A 177 -21.42 -5.39 -27.02
C SER A 177 -21.10 -6.62 -26.16
N ALA A 178 -22.12 -7.22 -25.53
CA ALA A 178 -22.00 -8.32 -24.59
C ALA A 178 -21.89 -9.70 -25.30
N PHE A 179 -20.85 -9.89 -26.11
CA PHE A 179 -20.66 -11.13 -26.89
C PHE A 179 -20.08 -12.30 -26.10
N ALA A 180 -19.39 -12.03 -24.98
CA ALA A 180 -18.75 -13.06 -24.18
C ALA A 180 -19.79 -13.89 -23.41
N THR A 181 -19.61 -15.22 -23.43
CA THR A 181 -20.49 -16.19 -22.76
C THR A 181 -20.03 -16.54 -21.36
N HIS A 182 -18.72 -16.56 -21.11
CA HIS A 182 -18.14 -16.93 -19.82
C HIS A 182 -17.05 -15.94 -19.40
N CYS A 183 -16.88 -15.77 -18.09
CA CYS A 183 -15.78 -15.00 -17.53
C CYS A 183 -14.44 -15.68 -17.83
N PHE A 184 -13.45 -14.92 -18.32
CA PHE A 184 -12.13 -15.46 -18.66
C PHE A 184 -11.42 -16.12 -17.46
N SER A 185 -11.60 -15.58 -16.25
CA SER A 185 -10.89 -16.05 -15.05
C SER A 185 -11.59 -17.22 -14.37
N CYS A 186 -12.85 -17.05 -13.95
CA CYS A 186 -13.57 -18.07 -13.19
C CYS A 186 -14.42 -19.01 -14.04
N GLN A 187 -14.53 -18.77 -15.35
CA GLN A 187 -15.36 -19.54 -16.28
C GLN A 187 -16.85 -19.57 -15.92
N MET A 188 -17.32 -18.69 -15.03
CA MET A 188 -18.75 -18.56 -14.73
C MET A 188 -19.50 -18.01 -15.95
N PRO A 189 -20.67 -18.58 -16.30
CA PRO A 189 -21.48 -18.10 -17.40
C PRO A 189 -22.07 -16.73 -17.07
N PHE A 190 -22.04 -15.82 -18.04
CA PHE A 190 -22.65 -14.51 -17.90
C PHE A 190 -24.18 -14.57 -18.08
N PRO A 191 -24.94 -13.64 -17.46
CA PRO A 191 -26.37 -13.56 -17.67
C PRO A 191 -26.69 -13.21 -19.14
N ASN A 192 -27.72 -13.86 -19.66
CA ASN A 192 -28.27 -13.60 -20.98
C ASN A 192 -29.41 -12.58 -20.87
N PRO A 193 -29.60 -11.72 -21.88
CA PRO A 193 -30.66 -10.68 -21.85
C PRO A 193 -32.07 -11.28 -21.80
N THR A 194 -32.24 -12.56 -22.14
CA THR A 194 -33.52 -13.26 -22.19
C THR A 194 -33.85 -14.05 -20.91
N SER A 195 -32.92 -14.21 -19.97
CA SER A 195 -33.12 -14.99 -18.74
C SER A 195 -33.51 -14.10 -17.55
N THR A 196 -34.62 -13.37 -17.66
CA THR A 196 -35.31 -12.77 -16.50
C THR A 196 -36.15 -13.83 -15.77
N SER A 197 -35.50 -14.88 -15.25
CA SER A 197 -36.17 -15.88 -14.42
C SER A 197 -35.50 -15.99 -13.05
N LEU A 198 -36.23 -15.49 -12.05
CA LEU A 198 -36.19 -15.78 -10.62
C LEU A 198 -34.79 -15.96 -9.96
N GLY A 199 -34.27 -14.87 -9.39
CA GLY A 199 -33.31 -14.95 -8.27
C GLY A 199 -31.99 -14.19 -8.41
N ALA A 200 -31.68 -13.65 -9.58
CA ALA A 200 -30.44 -12.90 -9.80
C ALA A 200 -30.55 -11.45 -9.28
N ARG A 201 -29.68 -11.07 -8.34
CA ARG A 201 -29.55 -9.72 -7.75
C ARG A 201 -28.91 -8.70 -8.71
N VAL A 202 -29.04 -8.87 -10.02
CA VAL A 202 -28.38 -8.01 -11.01
C VAL A 202 -29.38 -6.97 -11.47
N ALA A 203 -29.04 -5.69 -11.30
CA ALA A 203 -29.84 -4.58 -11.82
C ALA A 203 -30.06 -4.75 -13.33
N PRO A 204 -31.25 -4.45 -13.87
CA PRO A 204 -31.61 -4.70 -15.27
C PRO A 204 -30.74 -3.96 -16.30
N ASP A 205 -29.94 -3.00 -15.85
CA ASP A 205 -29.22 -2.06 -16.71
C ASP A 205 -27.80 -2.53 -17.06
N THR A 206 -27.23 -3.47 -16.31
CA THR A 206 -25.84 -3.89 -16.45
C THR A 206 -25.71 -5.29 -17.05
N SER A 207 -24.77 -5.48 -17.98
CA SER A 207 -24.54 -6.80 -18.59
C SER A 207 -23.73 -7.76 -17.70
N GLY A 208 -23.24 -7.28 -16.55
CA GLY A 208 -22.36 -8.00 -15.62
C GLY A 208 -20.97 -8.33 -16.17
N ARG A 209 -20.57 -7.71 -17.29
CA ARG A 209 -19.31 -7.94 -17.99
C ARG A 209 -18.41 -6.71 -17.90
N TYR A 210 -17.17 -6.93 -17.48
CA TYR A 210 -16.13 -5.92 -17.35
C TYR A 210 -14.97 -6.27 -18.25
N LYS A 211 -14.53 -5.33 -19.09
CA LYS A 211 -13.51 -5.56 -20.11
C LYS A 211 -12.19 -4.88 -19.74
N CYS A 212 -11.10 -5.63 -19.83
CA CYS A 212 -9.75 -5.07 -19.70
C CYS A 212 -9.34 -4.36 -21.00
N ASN A 213 -8.85 -3.12 -20.91
CA ASN A 213 -8.43 -2.34 -22.08
C ASN A 213 -7.15 -2.86 -22.76
N LYS A 214 -6.31 -3.61 -22.06
CA LYS A 214 -5.03 -4.12 -22.58
C LYS A 214 -5.21 -5.43 -23.34
N CYS A 215 -5.72 -6.47 -22.68
CA CYS A 215 -5.89 -7.80 -23.30
C CYS A 215 -7.26 -8.00 -23.98
N ASN A 216 -8.18 -7.04 -23.85
CA ASN A 216 -9.55 -7.11 -24.39
C ASN A 216 -10.39 -8.32 -23.91
N GLN A 217 -9.98 -8.98 -22.83
CA GLN A 217 -10.73 -10.09 -22.21
C GLN A 217 -11.83 -9.58 -21.28
N TYR A 218 -12.82 -10.44 -21.03
CA TYR A 218 -14.03 -10.14 -20.24
C TYR A 218 -14.02 -10.87 -18.89
N PHE A 219 -14.40 -10.15 -17.84
CA PHE A 219 -14.43 -10.59 -16.46
C PHE A 219 -15.80 -10.32 -15.83
N CYS A 220 -16.19 -11.10 -14.82
CA CYS A 220 -17.34 -10.80 -13.96
C CYS A 220 -16.95 -9.83 -12.83
N ILE A 221 -17.93 -9.28 -12.13
CA ILE A 221 -17.70 -8.33 -11.02
C ILE A 221 -16.81 -8.92 -9.91
N ASP A 222 -17.02 -10.18 -9.54
CA ASP A 222 -16.23 -10.81 -8.47
C ASP A 222 -14.76 -10.96 -8.88
N CYS A 223 -14.51 -11.33 -10.15
CA CYS A 223 -13.15 -11.40 -10.68
C CYS A 223 -12.54 -10.01 -10.85
N ASP A 224 -13.33 -8.99 -11.20
CA ASP A 224 -12.88 -7.61 -11.27
C ASP A 224 -12.40 -7.10 -9.90
N VAL A 225 -13.22 -7.26 -8.86
CA VAL A 225 -12.87 -6.92 -7.48
C VAL A 225 -11.65 -7.71 -7.01
N PHE A 226 -11.61 -9.03 -7.25
CA PHE A 226 -10.48 -9.87 -6.84
C PHE A 226 -9.16 -9.46 -7.53
N VAL A 227 -9.23 -9.06 -8.80
CA VAL A 227 -8.08 -8.56 -9.56
C VAL A 227 -7.56 -7.25 -8.95
N HIS A 228 -8.44 -6.31 -8.61
CA HIS A 228 -8.04 -4.99 -8.13
C HIS A 228 -7.70 -4.94 -6.63
N GLU A 229 -8.24 -5.85 -5.81
CA GLU A 229 -8.02 -5.84 -4.36
C GLU A 229 -6.97 -6.85 -3.89
N VAL A 230 -6.88 -8.03 -4.52
CA VAL A 230 -6.09 -9.16 -3.98
C VAL A 230 -4.85 -9.45 -4.80
N ILE A 231 -5.00 -9.76 -6.09
CA ILE A 231 -3.88 -10.27 -6.91
C ILE A 231 -3.12 -9.17 -7.64
N HIS A 232 -3.75 -8.01 -7.84
CA HIS A 232 -3.21 -6.83 -8.51
C HIS A 232 -2.54 -7.11 -9.85
N ASN A 233 -2.97 -8.19 -10.52
CA ASN A 233 -2.51 -8.58 -11.84
C ASN A 233 -3.71 -9.08 -12.67
N CYS A 234 -3.81 -8.63 -13.92
CA CYS A 234 -4.87 -9.09 -14.83
C CYS A 234 -4.49 -10.47 -15.42
N PRO A 235 -5.25 -11.55 -15.15
CA PRO A 235 -4.95 -12.88 -15.66
C PRO A 235 -4.91 -12.93 -17.19
N GLY A 236 -5.76 -12.14 -17.85
CA GLY A 236 -5.78 -12.02 -19.31
C GLY A 236 -4.47 -11.47 -19.86
N CYS A 237 -3.93 -10.39 -19.28
CA CYS A 237 -2.66 -9.80 -19.72
C CYS A 237 -1.47 -10.73 -19.49
N LEU A 238 -1.50 -11.54 -18.43
CA LEU A 238 -0.45 -12.52 -18.15
C LEU A 238 -0.52 -13.73 -19.09
N ALA A 239 -1.73 -14.18 -19.45
CA ALA A 239 -1.93 -15.32 -20.32
C ALA A 239 -1.71 -14.98 -21.80
N THR A 240 -2.15 -13.79 -22.21
CA THR A 240 -1.86 -13.23 -23.54
C THR A 240 -0.63 -12.34 -23.43
N THR A 241 0.55 -12.95 -23.36
CA THR A 241 1.78 -12.26 -23.69
C THR A 241 1.70 -11.84 -25.16
N SER A 242 1.05 -10.71 -25.44
CA SER A 242 1.32 -9.99 -26.67
C SER A 242 2.81 -9.67 -26.64
N SER A 243 3.57 -10.37 -27.47
CA SER A 243 4.97 -10.08 -27.75
C SER A 243 5.16 -8.57 -27.81
N HIS A 244 6.10 -8.06 -27.00
CA HIS A 244 6.64 -6.72 -27.15
C HIS A 244 6.96 -6.40 -28.61
#